data_AF-A0A8I1V2X9-F1
#
_entry.id   AF-A0A8I1V2X9-F1
#
_cell.length_a   1.000
_cell.length_b   1.000
_cell.length_c   1.000
_cell.angle_alpha   90.00
_cell.angle_beta   90.00
_cell.angle_gamma   90.00
#
_symmetry.space_group_name_H-M   'P 1'
#
loop_
_entity.id
_entity.type
_entity.pdbx_description
1 polymer ?
#
loop_
_entity_poly.entity_id
_entity_poly.type
_entity_poly.pdbx_seq_one_letter_code
_entity_poly.pdbx_strand_id
1 'polypeptide(L)'
;MIAVHADVAGSFSAALATTPNGAVLLAAKPTGTVAGAMNVPYGVTFPAPAGGVLPCDMSGRCFVLATQHGGNSVISAFALGSDGSWRDVTASGGFRSDTLVGAVVDVTGDGLLDVAVQASVGGKAVWRVLVWSGDGFAVLGCAPATDGASTVPPAARLSPAACSA
;
A
#
# COMPACT_ATOMS: atom_id res chain seq x y z
N MET A 1 -9.66 8.28 -13.85
CA MET A 1 -8.35 7.81 -13.36
C MET A 1 -7.86 8.79 -12.32
N ILE A 2 -7.30 8.31 -11.21
CA ILE A 2 -6.86 9.16 -10.08
C ILE A 2 -5.35 9.07 -9.83
N ALA A 3 -4.67 8.06 -10.38
CA ALA A 3 -3.22 7.97 -10.35
C ALA A 3 -2.63 7.07 -11.44
N VAL A 4 -1.35 7.30 -11.78
CA VAL A 4 -0.57 6.53 -12.75
C VAL A 4 0.87 6.29 -12.29
N HIS A 5 1.51 5.27 -12.84
CA HIS A 5 2.95 5.05 -12.77
C HIS A 5 3.43 4.42 -14.08
N ALA A 6 4.47 4.99 -14.69
CA ALA A 6 5.05 4.44 -15.92
C ALA A 6 6.04 3.31 -15.60
N ASP A 7 6.27 2.41 -16.55
CA ASP A 7 7.38 1.45 -16.53
C ASP A 7 7.49 0.64 -15.22
N VAL A 8 6.35 0.11 -14.75
CA VAL A 8 6.24 -0.65 -13.49
C VAL A 8 6.83 -2.06 -13.65
N ALA A 9 6.49 -2.75 -14.74
CA ALA A 9 7.00 -4.10 -15.02
C ALA A 9 7.26 -4.26 -16.51
N GLY A 10 8.53 -4.38 -16.89
CA GLY A 10 8.92 -4.33 -18.30
C GLY A 10 8.53 -2.99 -18.92
N SER A 11 7.65 -3.00 -19.92
CA SER A 11 7.11 -1.79 -20.56
C SER A 11 5.69 -1.44 -20.13
N PHE A 12 5.15 -2.09 -19.09
CA PHE A 12 3.77 -1.85 -18.65
C PHE A 12 3.71 -0.71 -17.64
N SER A 13 2.79 0.21 -17.87
CA SER A 13 2.40 1.25 -16.92
C SER A 13 1.21 0.78 -16.08
N ALA A 14 1.12 1.27 -14.84
CA ALA A 14 -0.01 1.04 -13.97
C ALA A 14 -0.89 2.30 -13.87
N ALA A 15 -2.20 2.10 -13.73
CA ALA A 15 -3.13 3.18 -13.44
C ALA A 15 -4.21 2.75 -12.47
N LEU A 16 -4.61 3.67 -11.59
CA LEU A 16 -5.73 3.50 -10.67
C LEU A 16 -6.91 4.35 -11.11
N ALA A 17 -8.08 3.74 -11.26
CA ALA A 17 -9.32 4.41 -11.57
C ALA A 17 -10.40 4.06 -10.55
N THR A 18 -11.22 5.04 -10.21
CA THR A 18 -12.42 4.85 -9.38
C THR A 18 -13.65 4.66 -10.26
N THR A 19 -14.60 3.92 -9.71
CA THR A 19 -15.92 3.62 -10.27
C THR A 19 -16.96 3.81 -9.17
N PRO A 20 -18.27 3.85 -9.49
CA PRO A 20 -19.30 3.87 -8.46
C PRO A 20 -19.25 2.66 -7.50
N ASN A 21 -18.61 1.55 -7.90
CA ASN A 21 -18.57 0.29 -7.16
C ASN A 21 -17.21 0.02 -6.48
N GLY A 22 -16.28 0.97 -6.49
CA GLY A 22 -14.94 0.81 -5.93
C GLY A 22 -13.84 1.27 -6.88
N ALA A 23 -12.66 0.66 -6.83
CA ALA A 23 -11.55 1.01 -7.71
C ALA A 23 -11.01 -0.18 -8.51
N VAL A 24 -10.37 0.14 -9.63
CA VAL A 24 -9.76 -0.81 -10.57
C VAL A 24 -8.32 -0.37 -10.84
N LEU A 25 -7.40 -1.32 -10.77
CA LEU A 25 -6.04 -1.20 -11.30
C LEU A 25 -6.01 -1.68 -12.75
N LEU A 26 -5.31 -0.92 -13.59
CA LEU A 26 -5.13 -1.18 -15.00
C LEU A 26 -3.64 -1.32 -15.31
N ALA A 27 -3.28 -2.32 -16.09
CA ALA A 27 -1.98 -2.43 -16.74
C ALA A 27 -2.12 -1.94 -18.19
N ALA A 28 -1.31 -0.97 -18.61
CA ALA A 28 -1.36 -0.38 -19.93
C ALA A 28 -0.05 -0.60 -20.69
N LYS A 29 -0.16 -0.90 -21.98
CA LYS A 29 0.98 -0.94 -22.91
C LYS A 29 1.42 0.49 -23.25
N PRO A 30 2.64 0.67 -23.79
CA PRO A 30 3.09 1.97 -24.32
C PRO A 30 2.17 2.53 -25.41
N THR A 31 1.42 1.66 -26.10
CA THR A 31 0.42 2.04 -27.11
C THR A 31 -0.88 2.59 -26.51
N GLY A 32 -1.01 2.63 -25.18
CA GLY A 32 -2.22 3.06 -24.47
C GLY A 32 -3.31 1.98 -24.34
N THR A 33 -3.09 0.78 -24.89
CA THR A 33 -4.04 -0.33 -24.77
C THR A 33 -3.95 -0.98 -23.39
N VAL A 34 -5.09 -1.27 -22.77
CA VAL A 34 -5.15 -2.02 -21.50
C VAL A 34 -4.81 -3.49 -21.77
N ALA A 35 -3.81 -4.02 -21.06
CA ALA A 35 -3.37 -5.41 -21.13
C ALA A 35 -3.92 -6.27 -19.99
N GLY A 36 -4.24 -5.66 -18.86
CA GLY A 36 -4.81 -6.35 -17.71
C GLY A 36 -5.52 -5.39 -16.77
N ALA A 37 -6.43 -5.93 -15.98
CA ALA A 37 -7.18 -5.17 -14.98
C ALA A 37 -7.49 -6.02 -13.76
N MET A 38 -7.60 -5.39 -12.59
CA MET A 38 -7.99 -6.03 -11.34
C MET A 38 -8.78 -5.07 -10.46
N ASN A 39 -9.83 -5.57 -9.80
CA ASN A 39 -10.56 -4.80 -8.79
C ASN A 39 -9.73 -4.66 -7.52
N VAL A 40 -9.81 -3.51 -6.85
CA VAL A 40 -9.21 -3.29 -5.53
C VAL A 40 -10.26 -3.60 -4.45
N PRO A 41 -10.14 -4.70 -3.70
CA PRO A 41 -11.28 -5.22 -2.93
C PRO A 41 -11.38 -4.67 -1.50
N TYR A 42 -10.35 -3.98 -0.99
CA TYR A 42 -10.23 -3.74 0.45
C TYR A 42 -10.72 -2.38 0.96
N GLY A 43 -11.19 -1.48 0.09
CA GLY A 43 -11.64 -0.12 0.45
C GLY A 43 -12.95 0.29 -0.24
N VAL A 44 -13.52 1.40 0.24
CA VAL A 44 -14.80 1.96 -0.28
C VAL A 44 -14.63 3.36 -0.87
N THR A 45 -13.66 4.12 -0.37
CA THR A 45 -13.27 5.41 -0.95
C THR A 45 -11.76 5.44 -1.18
N PHE A 46 -11.38 5.99 -2.32
CA PHE A 46 -10.03 5.91 -2.86
C PHE A 46 -9.55 7.33 -3.13
N PRO A 47 -8.88 7.99 -2.18
CA PRO A 47 -8.34 9.32 -2.38
C PRO A 47 -7.27 9.29 -3.47
N ALA A 48 -7.15 10.38 -4.23
CA ALA A 48 -6.07 10.52 -5.20
C ALA A 48 -4.72 10.57 -4.45
N PRO A 49 -3.75 9.71 -4.82
CA PRO A 49 -2.38 9.82 -4.35
C PRO A 49 -1.77 11.20 -4.63
N ALA A 50 -0.77 11.59 -3.84
CA ALA A 50 -0.05 12.84 -4.02
C ALA A 50 0.50 12.96 -5.44
N GLY A 51 0.27 14.10 -6.08
CA GLY A 51 0.70 14.35 -7.46
C GLY A 51 0.05 13.46 -8.53
N GLY A 52 -0.96 12.65 -8.18
CA GLY A 52 -1.54 11.66 -9.09
C GLY A 52 -0.58 10.53 -9.46
N VAL A 53 0.43 10.26 -8.63
CA VAL A 53 1.40 9.18 -8.85
C VAL A 53 1.00 7.96 -8.04
N LEU A 54 0.79 6.84 -8.71
CA LEU A 54 0.47 5.57 -8.05
C LEU A 54 1.75 5.05 -7.38
N PRO A 55 1.78 4.79 -6.06
CA PRO A 55 2.98 4.28 -5.42
C PRO A 55 3.28 2.88 -5.96
N CYS A 56 4.36 2.76 -6.73
CA CYS A 56 4.88 1.49 -7.19
C CYS A 56 6.37 1.41 -6.88
N ASP A 57 6.84 0.21 -6.53
CA ASP A 57 8.24 -0.04 -6.24
C ASP A 57 8.97 -0.68 -7.43
N MET A 58 10.30 -0.78 -7.33
CA MET A 58 11.17 -1.30 -8.38
C MET A 58 10.98 -2.80 -8.68
N SER A 59 10.17 -3.51 -7.90
CA SER A 59 9.84 -4.92 -8.15
C SER A 59 8.55 -5.10 -8.97
N GLY A 60 7.91 -4.00 -9.36
CA GLY A 60 6.64 -4.01 -10.07
C GLY A 60 5.42 -4.18 -9.14
N ARG A 61 5.56 -3.91 -7.84
CA ARG A 61 4.41 -3.87 -6.93
C ARG A 61 3.87 -2.47 -6.81
N CYS A 62 2.56 -2.34 -6.90
CA CYS A 62 1.84 -1.08 -6.70
C CYS A 62 0.92 -1.15 -5.49
N PHE A 63 0.76 -0.03 -4.82
CA PHE A 63 0.04 0.08 -3.56
C PHE A 63 -1.14 1.03 -3.70
N VAL A 64 -2.25 0.64 -3.08
CA VAL A 64 -3.48 1.45 -3.07
C VAL A 64 -3.87 1.72 -1.64
N LEU A 65 -3.78 3.00 -1.26
CA LEU A 65 -4.36 3.51 -0.01
C LEU A 65 -5.82 3.85 -0.25
N ALA A 66 -6.69 3.32 0.60
CA ALA A 66 -8.12 3.56 0.60
C ALA A 66 -8.62 3.75 2.03
N THR A 67 -9.91 4.05 2.18
CA THR A 67 -10.58 4.01 3.49
C THR A 67 -11.72 2.99 3.49
N GLN A 68 -12.01 2.44 4.66
CA GLN A 68 -13.10 1.51 4.92
C GLN A 68 -14.38 2.26 5.32
N HIS A 69 -15.52 1.56 5.39
CA HIS A 69 -16.79 2.13 5.85
C HIS A 69 -16.71 2.79 7.24
N GLY A 70 -15.84 2.30 8.12
CA GLY A 70 -15.61 2.89 9.45
C GLY A 70 -14.72 4.13 9.45
N GLY A 71 -14.23 4.60 8.30
CA GLY A 71 -13.30 5.73 8.17
C GLY A 71 -11.82 5.35 8.31
N ASN A 72 -11.54 4.14 8.79
CA ASN A 72 -10.18 3.64 8.95
C ASN A 72 -9.47 3.46 7.59
N SER A 73 -8.17 3.72 7.55
CA SER A 73 -7.38 3.49 6.34
C SER A 73 -7.13 2.00 6.12
N VAL A 74 -7.00 1.63 4.86
CA VAL A 74 -6.62 0.29 4.42
C VAL A 74 -5.69 0.39 3.23
N ILE A 75 -4.61 -0.39 3.25
CA ILE A 75 -3.63 -0.44 2.16
C ILE A 75 -3.71 -1.82 1.50
N SER A 76 -3.62 -1.81 0.18
CA SER A 76 -3.57 -3.00 -0.67
C SER A 76 -2.28 -3.00 -1.47
N ALA A 77 -1.71 -4.17 -1.77
CA ALA A 77 -0.51 -4.31 -2.60
C ALA A 77 -0.76 -5.32 -3.74
N PHE A 78 -0.36 -4.94 -4.95
CA PHE A 78 -0.60 -5.72 -6.17
C PHE A 78 0.68 -5.82 -6.99
N ALA A 79 1.04 -7.02 -7.41
CA ALA A 79 2.19 -7.26 -8.29
C ALA A 79 1.74 -7.26 -9.75
N LEU A 80 2.43 -6.50 -10.60
CA LEU A 80 2.25 -6.51 -12.04
C LEU A 80 3.24 -7.47 -12.69
N GLY A 81 2.72 -8.48 -13.38
CA GLY A 81 3.52 -9.41 -14.17
C GLY A 81 4.04 -8.78 -15.47
N SER A 82 5.12 -9.36 -16.01
CA SER A 82 5.69 -8.99 -17.31
C SER A 82 4.81 -9.36 -18.51
N ASP A 83 3.66 -9.97 -18.29
CA ASP A 83 2.60 -10.25 -19.27
C ASP A 83 1.41 -9.28 -19.16
N GLY A 84 1.45 -8.35 -18.20
CA GLY A 84 0.39 -7.40 -17.91
C GLY A 84 -0.67 -7.93 -16.94
N SER A 85 -0.52 -9.14 -16.39
CA SER A 85 -1.42 -9.70 -15.39
C SER A 85 -1.19 -9.09 -14.00
N TRP A 86 -2.26 -8.87 -13.25
CA TRP A 86 -2.19 -8.43 -11.86
C TRP A 86 -2.34 -9.63 -10.91
N ARG A 87 -1.59 -9.60 -9.81
CA ARG A 87 -1.77 -10.50 -8.67
C ARG A 87 -1.95 -9.68 -7.40
N ASP A 88 -2.99 -9.98 -6.64
CA ASP A 88 -3.13 -9.47 -5.26
C ASP A 88 -2.09 -10.15 -4.38
N VAL A 89 -1.19 -9.36 -3.80
CA VAL A 89 -0.15 -9.80 -2.85
C VAL A 89 -0.36 -9.19 -1.46
N THR A 90 -1.55 -8.66 -1.22
CA THR A 90 -1.97 -8.11 0.07
C THR A 90 -2.12 -9.25 1.08
N ALA A 91 -1.80 -9.00 2.34
CA ALA A 91 -2.20 -9.91 3.42
C ALA A 91 -3.74 -10.03 3.45
N SER A 92 -4.25 -11.20 3.87
CA SER A 92 -5.69 -11.49 3.83
C SER A 92 -6.53 -10.39 4.48
N GLY A 93 -7.36 -9.71 3.68
CA GLY A 93 -8.31 -8.70 4.15
C GLY A 93 -7.82 -7.24 4.13
N GLY A 94 -6.64 -6.97 3.59
CA GLY A 94 -6.05 -5.63 3.53
C GLY A 94 -5.12 -5.34 4.71
N PHE A 95 -4.13 -4.48 4.51
CA PHE A 95 -3.36 -3.90 5.62
C PHE A 95 -4.21 -2.81 6.29
N ARG A 96 -4.97 -3.20 7.30
CA ARG A 96 -5.91 -2.30 7.98
C ARG A 96 -5.20 -1.51 9.07
N SER A 97 -5.54 -0.24 9.16
CA SER A 97 -5.24 0.61 10.30
C SER A 97 -6.45 0.65 11.24
N ASP A 98 -6.18 0.81 12.53
CA ASP A 98 -7.21 1.10 13.53
C ASP A 98 -7.62 2.59 13.49
N THR A 99 -6.90 3.42 12.73
CA THR A 99 -7.17 4.84 12.56
C THR A 99 -7.33 5.21 11.08
N LEU A 100 -7.62 6.48 10.79
CA LEU A 100 -7.64 7.03 9.43
C LEU A 100 -6.25 7.12 8.78
N VAL A 101 -5.18 6.81 9.52
CA VAL A 101 -3.80 7.01 9.09
C VAL A 101 -3.18 5.68 8.63
N GLY A 102 -2.64 5.71 7.43
CA GLY A 102 -1.78 4.67 6.87
C GLY A 102 -0.83 5.31 5.84
N ALA A 103 0.32 4.69 5.62
CA ALA A 103 1.32 5.19 4.70
C ALA A 103 2.01 4.04 3.94
N VAL A 104 2.41 4.37 2.71
CA VAL A 104 3.27 3.54 1.87
C VAL A 104 4.58 4.30 1.70
N VAL A 105 5.68 3.76 2.18
CA VAL A 105 6.97 4.45 2.27
C VAL A 105 8.10 3.44 2.36
N ASP A 106 9.24 3.71 1.73
CA ASP A 106 10.47 2.92 1.92
C ASP A 106 11.13 3.34 3.25
N VAL A 107 10.91 2.55 4.30
CA VAL A 107 11.44 2.79 5.65
C VAL A 107 12.82 2.17 5.81
N THR A 108 13.10 1.10 5.06
CA THR A 108 14.35 0.34 5.16
C THR A 108 15.47 0.91 4.28
N GLY A 109 15.13 1.71 3.26
CA GLY A 109 16.05 2.27 2.29
C GLY A 109 16.49 1.27 1.22
N ASP A 110 15.74 0.19 1.00
CA ASP A 110 16.08 -0.86 0.04
C ASP A 110 15.47 -0.63 -1.37
N GLY A 111 14.74 0.46 -1.55
CA GLY A 111 14.04 0.80 -2.79
C GLY A 111 12.71 0.06 -2.98
N LEU A 112 12.32 -0.78 -2.02
CA LEU A 112 11.01 -1.41 -1.95
C LEU A 112 10.10 -0.58 -1.04
N LEU A 113 8.82 -0.55 -1.37
CA LEU A 113 7.85 0.19 -0.56
C LEU A 113 7.35 -0.70 0.58
N ASP A 114 7.35 -0.13 1.78
CA ASP A 114 6.81 -0.75 2.98
C ASP A 114 5.42 -0.24 3.29
N VAL A 115 4.69 -1.01 4.10
CA VAL A 115 3.34 -0.66 4.56
C VAL A 115 3.41 -0.28 6.03
N ALA A 116 2.99 0.94 6.35
CA ALA A 116 2.86 1.41 7.72
C ALA A 116 1.38 1.67 8.04
N VAL A 117 0.87 1.02 9.07
CA VAL A 117 -0.49 1.22 9.59
C VAL A 117 -0.44 1.52 11.08
N GLN A 118 -1.46 2.19 11.61
CA GLN A 118 -1.58 2.38 13.05
C GLN A 118 -2.41 1.25 13.65
N ALA A 119 -1.93 0.69 14.76
CA ALA A 119 -2.63 -0.31 15.55
C ALA A 119 -2.79 0.19 17.00
N SER A 120 -3.82 -0.30 17.69
CA SER A 120 -4.02 -0.06 19.12
C SER A 120 -3.38 -1.18 19.94
N VAL A 121 -2.40 -0.83 20.75
CA VAL A 121 -1.64 -1.74 21.61
C VAL A 121 -1.66 -1.15 23.02
N GLY A 122 -2.24 -1.89 23.98
CA GLY A 122 -2.46 -1.38 25.35
C GLY A 122 -3.29 -0.08 25.42
N GLY A 123 -4.19 0.14 24.45
CA GLY A 123 -5.00 1.37 24.33
C GLY A 123 -4.25 2.59 23.79
N LYS A 124 -3.03 2.41 23.29
CA LYS A 124 -2.21 3.45 22.66
C LYS A 124 -1.99 3.15 21.19
N ALA A 125 -1.97 4.19 20.37
CA ALA A 125 -1.64 4.07 18.96
C ALA A 125 -0.14 3.78 18.79
N VAL A 126 0.17 2.73 18.03
CA VAL A 126 1.53 2.39 17.58
C VAL A 126 1.53 2.29 16.07
N TRP A 127 2.62 2.71 15.44
CA TRP A 127 2.92 2.31 14.07
C TRP A 127 3.31 0.85 14.06
N ARG A 128 2.70 0.07 13.17
CA ARG A 128 3.12 -1.27 12.77
C ARG A 128 3.57 -1.20 11.32
N VAL A 129 4.85 -1.51 11.09
CA VAL A 129 5.46 -1.47 9.76
C VAL A 129 5.67 -2.89 9.25
N LEU A 130 5.25 -3.14 8.02
CA LEU A 130 5.39 -4.40 7.32
C LEU A 130 6.25 -4.21 6.07
N VAL A 131 7.20 -5.10 5.88
CA VAL A 131 8.16 -5.09 4.77
C VAL A 131 7.97 -6.34 3.91
N TRP A 132 8.34 -6.27 2.64
CA TRP A 132 8.33 -7.47 1.79
C TRP A 132 9.42 -8.46 2.23
N SER A 133 9.04 -9.72 2.45
CA SER A 133 9.94 -10.79 2.87
C SER A 133 9.59 -12.08 2.14
N GLY A 134 10.45 -12.48 1.19
CA GLY A 134 10.22 -13.65 0.35
C GLY A 134 9.06 -13.44 -0.63
N ASP A 135 7.88 -13.96 -0.29
CA ASP A 135 6.67 -13.98 -1.12
C ASP A 135 5.50 -13.20 -0.52
N GLY A 136 5.69 -12.52 0.61
CA GLY A 136 4.65 -11.73 1.27
C GLY A 136 5.18 -10.68 2.24
N PHE A 137 4.26 -9.94 2.86
CA PHE A 137 4.60 -8.92 3.84
C PHE A 137 4.74 -9.51 5.25
N ALA A 138 5.81 -9.16 5.94
CA ALA A 138 6.08 -9.54 7.32
C ALA A 138 6.28 -8.29 8.19
N VAL A 139 5.91 -8.37 9.47
CA VAL A 139 6.09 -7.26 10.41
C VAL A 139 7.59 -7.04 10.66
N LEU A 140 8.08 -5.84 10.35
CA LEU A 140 9.43 -5.39 10.70
C LEU A 140 9.50 -5.02 12.18
N GLY A 141 8.49 -4.29 12.66
CA GLY A 141 8.38 -3.91 14.06
C GLY A 141 7.34 -2.83 14.28
N CYS A 142 7.22 -2.41 15.54
CA CYS A 142 6.32 -1.35 15.95
C CYS A 142 7.06 -0.25 16.71
N ALA A 143 6.46 0.94 16.73
CA ALA A 143 6.93 2.06 17.54
C ALA A 143 5.74 2.95 17.94
N PRO A 144 5.80 3.66 19.08
CA PRO A 144 4.74 4.59 19.46
C PRO A 144 4.47 5.63 18.37
N ALA A 145 3.19 5.93 18.12
CA ALA A 145 2.81 7.05 17.27
C ALA A 145 2.94 8.36 18.08
N THR A 146 4.15 8.93 18.15
CA THR A 146 4.37 10.22 18.82
C THR A 146 3.90 11.38 17.92
N ASP A 147 3.46 12.49 18.52
CA ASP A 147 3.24 13.80 17.88
C ASP A 147 2.13 13.92 16.84
N GLY A 148 0.88 13.60 17.17
CA GLY A 148 -0.27 13.87 16.26
C GLY A 148 -0.26 13.05 14.95
N ALA A 149 0.74 12.19 14.79
CA ALA A 149 0.68 10.85 14.24
C ALA A 149 0.38 10.69 12.73
N SER A 150 1.07 11.45 11.87
CA SER A 150 1.12 11.23 10.42
C SER A 150 2.50 10.81 9.89
N THR A 151 3.56 10.85 10.70
CA THR A 151 4.92 10.51 10.27
C THR A 151 5.27 9.08 10.69
N VAL A 152 5.72 8.27 9.73
CA VAL A 152 6.20 6.90 9.96
C VAL A 152 7.60 6.96 10.60
N PRO A 153 7.85 6.26 11.73
CA PRO A 153 9.16 6.20 12.37
C PRO A 153 10.22 5.55 11.46
N PRO A 154 11.49 5.98 11.52
CA PRO A 154 12.57 5.33 10.79
C PRO A 154 12.81 3.90 11.30
N ALA A 155 13.36 3.02 10.46
CA ALA A 155 13.57 1.61 10.76
C ALA A 155 14.28 1.35 12.11
N ALA A 156 15.30 2.17 12.44
CA ALA A 156 16.08 2.04 13.68
C ALA A 156 15.27 2.23 14.97
N ARG A 157 14.04 2.78 14.88
CA ARG A 157 13.14 2.99 16.02
C ARG A 157 12.09 1.90 16.17
N LEU A 158 11.97 1.00 15.19
CA LEU A 158 11.01 -0.08 15.18
C LEU A 158 11.54 -1.27 15.99
N SER A 159 10.67 -1.90 16.77
CA SER A 159 10.99 -3.10 17.53
C SER A 159 9.84 -4.11 17.47
N PRO A 160 10.09 -5.40 17.21
CA PRO A 160 9.08 -6.44 17.29
C PRO A 160 8.39 -6.52 18.67
N ALA A 161 9.15 -6.29 19.75
CA ALA A 161 8.63 -6.35 21.12
C ALA A 161 7.55 -5.27 21.39
N ALA A 162 7.58 -4.16 20.67
CA ALA A 162 6.60 -3.10 20.79
C ALA A 162 5.26 -3.42 20.10
N CYS A 163 5.16 -4.53 19.35
CA CYS A 163 3.93 -4.90 18.64
C CYS A 163 2.89 -5.63 19.50
N SER A 164 3.27 -6.04 20.71
CA SER A 164 2.46 -6.88 21.60
C SER A 164 2.43 -6.38 23.05
N ALA A 165 2.91 -5.17 23.31
CA ALA A 165 3.09 -4.61 24.65
C ALA A 165 1.80 -4.09 25.31
#